data_AF-A0A0G2A2L5-F1
#
_entry.id   AF-A0A0G2A2L5-F1
#
_cell.length_a   1.000
_cell.length_b   1.000
_cell.length_c   1.000
_cell.angle_alpha   90.00
_cell.angle_beta   90.00
_cell.angle_gamma   90.00
#
_symmetry.space_group_name_H-M   'P 1'
#
loop_
_entity.id
_entity.type
_entity.pdbx_description
1 polymer ?
#
loop_
_entity_poly.entity_id
_entity_poly.type
_entity_poly.pdbx_seq_one_letter_code
_entity_poly.pdbx_strand_id
1 'polypeptide(L)'
;MRKNREFFKESGELEDTQITEKREEEARLERVEKVKQSEDLRSFLKEVDFRILRNIFERFVEKSQVDSHTLNLIKSDRISSRTGGWGNSIGSYSSTENIIGLDFDRLKTVYDNHQEINIRLAALFALIHEEVHATSKVQCRGLEVSPDYSRHREDRSGYHVSILRRERADPNERPIHEDLYKDFDEAVTEKLALEVFEEYITATGFSTRDAVAKFRDLRTKHPEDISPYEKNLLFLETLIERITHEIWVSHDLVWRAIIRGKYEGEDFQDPELRSAFSDMLGDDFLNMFATGAILKDEFLDRIKIPEAKKSEKAKKVIFKWLKPLLRKVSPRVRYNDS
;
A
#
# COMPACT_ATOMS: atom_id res chain seq x y z
N MET A 1 -6.46 16.57 14.39
CA MET A 1 -6.25 15.21 13.88
C MET A 1 -5.89 15.31 12.41
N ARG A 2 -4.86 14.60 11.95
CA ARG A 2 -4.54 14.51 10.52
C ARG A 2 -5.56 13.58 9.87
N LYS A 3 -6.21 14.04 8.80
CA LYS A 3 -7.13 13.19 8.03
C LYS A 3 -6.30 12.13 7.30
N ASN A 4 -6.87 10.96 7.06
CA ASN A 4 -6.19 9.90 6.31
C ASN A 4 -5.87 10.32 4.86
N ARG A 5 -6.74 11.15 4.26
CA ARG A 5 -6.55 11.69 2.91
C ARG A 5 -6.47 13.22 2.98
N GLU A 6 -5.43 13.78 2.38
CA GLU A 6 -5.17 15.23 2.32
C GLU A 6 -4.85 15.64 0.89
N PHE A 7 -5.48 16.73 0.43
CA PHE A 7 -5.28 17.28 -0.89
C PHE A 7 -4.68 18.67 -0.76
N PHE A 8 -3.70 18.98 -1.60
CA PHE A 8 -2.97 20.23 -1.58
C PHE A 8 -3.00 20.87 -2.97
N LYS A 9 -3.16 22.18 -2.98
CA LYS A 9 -2.91 23.00 -4.17
C LYS A 9 -1.44 22.93 -4.54
N GLU A 10 -1.10 23.35 -5.75
CA GLU A 10 0.30 23.46 -6.17
C GLU A 10 1.11 24.37 -5.24
N SER A 11 0.49 25.42 -4.68
CA SER A 11 1.10 26.31 -3.67
C SER A 11 1.48 25.63 -2.36
N GLY A 12 1.01 24.40 -2.11
CA GLY A 12 1.23 23.65 -0.87
C GLY A 12 0.19 23.92 0.21
N GLU A 13 -0.77 24.82 -0.03
CA GLU A 13 -1.94 25.02 0.83
C GLU A 13 -2.90 23.83 0.70
N LEU A 14 -3.60 23.49 1.78
CA LEU A 14 -4.67 22.50 1.73
C LEU A 14 -5.77 22.93 0.75
N GLU A 15 -6.22 21.99 -0.09
CA GLU A 15 -7.38 22.14 -0.96
C GLU A 15 -8.66 22.26 -0.12
N ASP A 16 -9.64 23.01 -0.62
CA ASP A 16 -10.96 23.05 0.00
C ASP A 16 -11.62 21.68 -0.08
N THR A 17 -12.07 21.16 1.05
CA THR A 17 -12.76 19.88 1.16
C THR A 17 -13.96 19.76 0.24
N GLN A 18 -14.68 20.86 -0.04
CA GLN A 18 -15.83 20.84 -0.96
C GLN A 18 -15.42 20.54 -2.41
N ILE A 19 -14.22 20.97 -2.82
CA ILE A 19 -13.68 20.69 -4.16
C ILE A 19 -13.37 19.19 -4.27
N THR A 20 -12.70 18.64 -3.25
CA THR A 20 -12.40 17.20 -3.18
C THR A 20 -13.67 16.35 -3.19
N GLU A 21 -14.64 16.67 -2.33
CA GLU A 21 -15.92 15.93 -2.24
C GLU A 21 -16.70 15.96 -3.54
N LYS A 22 -16.76 17.13 -4.21
CA LYS A 22 -17.41 17.27 -5.50
C LYS A 22 -16.75 16.40 -6.57
N ARG A 23 -15.41 16.43 -6.67
CA ARG A 23 -14.63 15.60 -7.61
C ARG A 23 -14.89 14.11 -7.41
N GLU A 24 -14.90 13.66 -6.15
CA GLU A 24 -15.16 12.26 -5.82
C GLU A 24 -16.59 11.84 -6.16
N GLU A 25 -17.57 12.70 -5.92
CA GLU A 25 -18.97 12.42 -6.24
C GLU A 25 -19.21 12.39 -7.75
N GLU A 26 -18.63 13.33 -8.50
CA GLU A 26 -18.67 13.32 -9.97
C GLU A 26 -18.06 12.04 -10.55
N ALA A 27 -16.90 11.62 -10.03
CA ALA A 27 -16.27 10.37 -10.42
C ALA A 27 -17.12 9.13 -10.05
N ARG A 28 -17.79 9.14 -8.88
CA ARG A 28 -18.70 8.07 -8.45
C ARG A 28 -19.88 7.94 -9.42
N LEU A 29 -20.53 9.05 -9.74
CA LEU A 29 -21.64 9.10 -10.71
C LEU A 29 -21.18 8.61 -12.08
N GLU A 30 -20.00 9.04 -12.54
CA GLU A 30 -19.48 8.63 -13.84
C GLU A 30 -19.12 7.14 -13.89
N ARG A 31 -18.33 6.65 -12.93
CA ARG A 31 -17.76 5.30 -12.99
C ARG A 31 -18.66 4.22 -12.43
N VAL A 32 -19.40 4.51 -11.37
CA VAL A 32 -20.24 3.49 -10.73
C VAL A 32 -21.62 3.46 -11.37
N GLU A 33 -22.23 4.62 -11.63
CA GLU A 33 -23.60 4.67 -12.14
C GLU A 33 -23.67 4.55 -13.66
N LYS A 34 -22.78 5.20 -14.42
CA LYS A 34 -22.86 5.15 -15.91
C LYS A 34 -22.21 3.91 -16.53
N VAL A 35 -21.11 3.38 -15.98
CA VAL A 35 -20.40 2.23 -16.59
C VAL A 35 -21.17 0.90 -16.40
N LYS A 36 -22.22 0.87 -15.56
CA LYS A 36 -22.97 -0.33 -15.15
C LYS A 36 -22.04 -1.45 -14.64
N GLN A 37 -22.02 -1.67 -13.32
CA GLN A 37 -21.37 -2.84 -12.74
C GLN A 37 -21.80 -4.13 -13.47
N SER A 38 -20.82 -4.97 -13.81
CA SER A 38 -21.08 -6.33 -14.29
C SER A 38 -21.90 -7.11 -13.27
N GLU A 39 -22.70 -8.07 -13.74
CA GLU A 39 -23.51 -8.90 -12.84
C GLU A 39 -22.61 -9.75 -11.92
N ASP A 40 -21.45 -10.17 -12.40
CA ASP A 40 -20.46 -10.88 -11.59
C ASP A 40 -19.97 -10.01 -10.43
N LEU A 41 -19.56 -8.76 -10.69
CA LEU A 41 -19.15 -7.85 -9.63
C LEU A 41 -20.30 -7.58 -8.66
N ARG A 42 -21.50 -7.29 -9.17
CA ARG A 42 -22.67 -6.99 -8.34
C ARG A 42 -23.02 -8.16 -7.43
N SER A 43 -23.01 -9.40 -7.94
CA SER A 43 -23.26 -10.59 -7.14
C SER A 43 -22.16 -10.78 -6.08
N PHE A 44 -20.89 -10.65 -6.46
CA PHE A 44 -19.77 -10.76 -5.53
C PHE A 44 -19.87 -9.74 -4.38
N LEU A 45 -20.16 -8.47 -4.68
CA LEU A 45 -20.26 -7.44 -3.65
C LEU A 45 -21.40 -7.69 -2.65
N LYS A 46 -22.44 -8.45 -3.01
CA LYS A 46 -23.49 -8.90 -2.08
C LYS A 46 -23.03 -10.02 -1.15
N GLU A 47 -22.03 -10.79 -1.53
CA GLU A 47 -21.46 -11.90 -0.77
C GLU A 47 -20.44 -11.40 0.28
N VAL A 48 -19.87 -10.20 0.09
CA VAL A 48 -18.86 -9.62 0.98
C VAL A 48 -19.51 -8.97 2.21
N ASP A 49 -19.15 -9.40 3.42
CA ASP A 49 -19.51 -8.72 4.67
C ASP A 49 -18.51 -7.58 4.95
N PHE A 50 -18.83 -6.40 4.41
CA PHE A 50 -18.03 -5.18 4.59
C PHE A 50 -17.89 -4.74 6.05
N ARG A 51 -18.81 -5.14 6.93
CA ARG A 51 -18.71 -4.84 8.36
C ARG A 51 -17.65 -5.71 9.01
N ILE A 52 -17.59 -7.01 8.69
CA ILE A 52 -16.49 -7.87 9.17
C ILE A 52 -15.16 -7.38 8.61
N LEU A 53 -15.10 -7.02 7.33
CA LEU A 53 -13.88 -6.50 6.71
C LEU A 53 -13.37 -5.22 7.42
N ARG A 54 -14.27 -4.27 7.67
CA ARG A 54 -14.00 -3.06 8.48
C ARG A 54 -13.40 -3.42 9.83
N ASN A 55 -14.07 -4.31 10.59
CA ASN A 55 -13.61 -4.68 11.93
C ASN A 55 -12.21 -5.31 11.91
N ILE A 56 -11.85 -6.03 10.85
CA ILE A 56 -10.50 -6.59 10.69
C ILE A 56 -9.49 -5.47 10.48
N PHE A 57 -9.72 -4.56 9.53
CA PHE A 57 -8.84 -3.40 9.29
C PHE A 57 -8.63 -2.55 10.54
N GLU A 58 -9.72 -2.22 11.24
CA GLU A 58 -9.67 -1.44 12.49
C GLU A 58 -8.76 -2.12 13.52
N ARG A 59 -8.86 -3.45 13.70
CA ARG A 59 -7.97 -4.21 14.60
C ARG A 59 -6.50 -4.17 14.18
N PHE A 60 -6.18 -4.31 12.89
CA PHE A 60 -4.78 -4.27 12.41
C PHE A 60 -4.13 -2.91 12.67
N VAL A 61 -4.90 -1.84 12.45
CA VAL A 61 -4.49 -0.45 12.64
C VAL A 61 -4.32 -0.13 14.13
N GLU A 62 -5.25 -0.58 14.98
CA GLU A 62 -5.17 -0.42 16.44
C GLU A 62 -4.00 -1.19 17.07
N LYS A 63 -3.73 -2.42 16.61
CA LYS A 63 -2.53 -3.20 17.00
C LYS A 63 -1.25 -2.45 16.63
N SER A 64 -1.29 -1.64 15.58
CA SER A 64 -0.19 -0.79 15.12
C SER A 64 -0.23 0.62 15.72
N GLN A 65 -1.09 0.86 16.73
CA GLN A 65 -1.25 2.15 17.43
C GLN A 65 -1.64 3.34 16.56
N VAL A 66 -2.35 3.10 15.47
CA VAL A 66 -2.97 4.14 14.67
C VAL A 66 -4.44 4.27 15.05
N ASP A 67 -4.99 5.48 14.94
CA ASP A 67 -6.41 5.75 15.19
C ASP A 67 -7.28 5.16 14.07
N SER A 68 -7.99 4.08 14.37
CA SER A 68 -8.87 3.37 13.44
C SER A 68 -10.03 4.23 12.93
N HIS A 69 -10.44 5.28 13.65
CA HIS A 69 -11.49 6.19 13.20
C HIS A 69 -11.09 7.05 12.00
N THR A 70 -9.81 7.10 11.67
CA THR A 70 -9.32 7.87 10.53
C THR A 70 -9.37 7.09 9.22
N LEU A 71 -9.62 5.77 9.24
CA LEU A 71 -9.51 4.92 8.05
C LEU A 71 -10.51 5.28 6.95
N ASN A 72 -10.00 5.44 5.73
CA ASN A 72 -10.80 5.57 4.52
C ASN A 72 -11.16 4.19 3.96
N LEU A 73 -12.16 3.55 4.57
CA LEU A 73 -12.72 2.28 4.08
C LEU A 73 -13.75 2.53 2.99
N ILE A 74 -13.56 1.90 1.83
CA ILE A 74 -14.38 2.02 0.64
C ILE A 74 -15.67 1.22 0.82
N LYS A 75 -16.77 1.89 0.51
CA LYS A 75 -18.11 1.28 0.53
C LYS A 75 -18.39 0.62 -0.82
N SER A 76 -19.33 -0.33 -0.84
CA SER A 76 -19.71 -1.06 -2.06
C SER A 76 -20.18 -0.18 -3.22
N ASP A 77 -20.74 1.00 -2.93
CA ASP A 77 -21.20 2.00 -3.90
C ASP A 77 -20.05 2.85 -4.49
N ARG A 78 -18.81 2.60 -4.06
CA ARG A 78 -17.57 3.17 -4.61
C ARG A 78 -16.65 2.09 -5.20
N ILE A 79 -17.22 0.92 -5.50
CA ILE A 79 -16.54 -0.17 -6.21
C ILE A 79 -17.18 -0.31 -7.59
N SER A 80 -16.40 -0.23 -8.66
CA SER A 80 -16.90 -0.30 -10.04
C SER A 80 -16.24 -1.41 -10.84
N SER A 81 -16.94 -1.90 -11.87
CA SER A 81 -16.31 -2.75 -12.87
C SER A 81 -15.29 -1.92 -13.65
N ARG A 82 -14.08 -2.45 -13.77
CA ARG A 82 -13.05 -1.86 -14.60
C ARG A 82 -13.22 -2.43 -16.01
N THR A 83 -13.66 -1.61 -16.96
CA THR A 83 -13.76 -2.01 -18.38
C THR A 83 -13.03 -0.98 -19.24
N GLY A 84 -12.02 -1.43 -20.00
CA GLY A 84 -11.35 -0.64 -21.03
C GLY A 84 -10.30 0.38 -20.55
N GLY A 85 -9.04 0.16 -20.93
CA GLY A 85 -8.01 1.21 -21.07
C GLY A 85 -7.03 1.45 -19.91
N TRP A 86 -7.19 0.80 -18.76
CA TRP A 86 -6.40 1.07 -17.55
C TRP A 86 -5.26 0.07 -17.29
N GLY A 87 -4.74 -0.61 -18.32
CA GLY A 87 -3.62 -1.56 -18.21
C GLY A 87 -4.02 -3.00 -17.83
N ASN A 88 -3.03 -3.82 -17.46
CA ASN A 88 -3.15 -5.27 -17.28
C ASN A 88 -3.54 -5.74 -15.85
N SER A 89 -3.98 -4.84 -14.97
CA SER A 89 -4.23 -5.14 -13.55
C SER A 89 -5.65 -5.67 -13.27
N ILE A 90 -5.77 -6.61 -12.33
CA ILE A 90 -7.04 -7.16 -11.81
C ILE A 90 -7.79 -6.21 -10.87
N GLY A 91 -7.05 -5.26 -10.26
CA GLY A 91 -7.54 -4.29 -9.28
C GLY A 91 -6.83 -2.94 -9.41
N SER A 92 -7.49 -1.87 -8.99
CA SER A 92 -6.81 -0.59 -8.74
C SER A 92 -7.65 0.31 -7.84
N TYR A 93 -7.03 0.89 -6.84
CA TYR A 93 -7.55 2.04 -6.10
C TYR A 93 -7.11 3.36 -6.74
N SER A 94 -8.05 4.28 -6.91
CA SER A 94 -7.81 5.65 -7.33
C SER A 94 -7.83 6.58 -6.13
N SER A 95 -6.65 7.04 -5.68
CA SER A 95 -6.51 7.95 -4.54
C SER A 95 -7.22 9.29 -4.74
N THR A 96 -7.34 9.76 -5.98
CA THR A 96 -7.97 11.04 -6.33
C THR A 96 -9.48 10.97 -6.44
N GLU A 97 -10.02 9.82 -6.83
CA GLU A 97 -11.47 9.62 -7.05
C GLU A 97 -12.12 8.85 -5.90
N ASN A 98 -11.31 8.22 -5.05
CA ASN A 98 -11.75 7.40 -3.93
C ASN A 98 -12.65 6.24 -4.36
N ILE A 99 -12.20 5.49 -5.38
CA ILE A 99 -12.92 4.40 -6.03
C ILE A 99 -11.97 3.21 -6.20
N ILE A 100 -12.49 2.00 -5.92
CA ILE A 100 -11.82 0.75 -6.27
C ILE A 100 -12.42 0.22 -7.57
N GLY A 101 -11.56 -0.05 -8.55
CA GLY A 101 -11.92 -0.78 -9.77
C GLY A 101 -11.52 -2.24 -9.66
N LEU A 102 -12.44 -3.15 -9.95
CA LEU A 102 -12.17 -4.59 -10.07
C LEU A 102 -12.54 -5.08 -11.47
N ASP A 103 -11.67 -5.90 -12.07
CA ASP A 103 -11.87 -6.48 -13.39
C ASP A 103 -12.08 -8.01 -13.28
N PHE A 104 -13.35 -8.42 -13.30
CA PHE A 104 -13.73 -9.83 -13.22
C PHE A 104 -13.34 -10.63 -14.47
N ASP A 105 -13.33 -10.01 -15.65
CA ASP A 105 -12.97 -10.70 -16.89
C ASP A 105 -11.45 -10.89 -16.96
N ARG A 106 -10.69 -9.91 -16.47
CA ARG A 106 -9.24 -10.07 -16.28
C ARG A 106 -8.92 -11.12 -15.24
N LEU A 107 -9.64 -11.16 -14.11
CA LEU A 107 -9.49 -12.24 -13.11
C LEU A 107 -9.69 -13.61 -13.75
N LYS A 108 -10.76 -13.82 -14.52
CA LYS A 108 -10.97 -15.09 -15.25
C LYS A 108 -9.81 -15.39 -16.19
N THR A 109 -9.28 -14.38 -16.90
CA THR A 109 -8.16 -14.55 -17.82
C THR A 109 -6.85 -14.94 -17.11
N VAL A 110 -6.54 -14.28 -15.99
CA VAL A 110 -5.32 -14.56 -15.21
C VAL A 110 -5.35 -15.97 -14.62
N TYR A 111 -6.52 -16.42 -14.19
CA TYR A 111 -6.70 -17.72 -13.56
C TYR A 111 -7.21 -18.80 -14.54
N ASP A 112 -7.19 -18.56 -15.86
CA ASP A 112 -7.75 -19.50 -16.87
C ASP A 112 -6.99 -20.85 -16.88
N ASN A 113 -5.68 -20.81 -16.65
CA ASN A 113 -4.84 -22.01 -16.53
C ASN A 113 -5.00 -22.73 -15.17
N HIS A 114 -5.76 -22.15 -14.24
CA HIS A 114 -5.94 -22.62 -12.87
C HIS A 114 -7.44 -22.75 -12.55
N GLN A 115 -8.16 -23.54 -13.37
CA GLN A 115 -9.62 -23.65 -13.34
C GLN A 115 -10.20 -24.19 -12.02
N GLU A 116 -9.38 -24.83 -11.20
CA GLU A 116 -9.71 -25.27 -9.85
C GLU A 116 -9.83 -24.12 -8.84
N ILE A 117 -9.38 -22.91 -9.21
CA ILE A 117 -9.38 -21.74 -8.35
C ILE A 117 -10.73 -21.06 -8.37
N ASN A 118 -11.25 -20.81 -7.17
CA ASN A 118 -12.46 -20.04 -7.02
C ASN A 118 -12.18 -18.55 -7.31
N ILE A 119 -12.66 -18.06 -8.45
CA ILE A 119 -12.53 -16.65 -8.88
C ILE A 119 -13.07 -15.66 -7.82
N ARG A 120 -14.08 -16.04 -7.02
CA ARG A 120 -14.57 -15.19 -5.92
C ARG A 120 -13.51 -14.99 -4.83
N LEU A 121 -12.66 -15.98 -4.56
CA LEU A 121 -11.54 -15.83 -3.61
C LEU A 121 -10.47 -14.89 -4.18
N ALA A 122 -10.14 -15.03 -5.46
CA ALA A 122 -9.21 -14.11 -6.13
C ALA A 122 -9.73 -12.67 -6.16
N ALA A 123 -11.04 -12.48 -6.43
CA ALA A 123 -11.69 -11.18 -6.35
C ALA A 123 -11.70 -10.60 -4.94
N LEU A 124 -11.92 -11.44 -3.91
CA LEU A 124 -11.85 -11.03 -2.50
C LEU A 124 -10.44 -10.57 -2.14
N PHE A 125 -9.41 -11.31 -2.51
CA PHE A 125 -8.03 -10.92 -2.27
C PHE A 125 -7.71 -9.60 -2.98
N ALA A 126 -8.06 -9.46 -4.26
CA ALA A 126 -7.86 -8.21 -5.02
C ALA A 126 -8.60 -7.02 -4.38
N LEU A 127 -9.84 -7.20 -3.93
CA LEU A 127 -10.58 -6.16 -3.20
C LEU A 127 -9.82 -5.73 -1.94
N ILE A 128 -9.36 -6.69 -1.14
CA ILE A 128 -8.63 -6.40 0.11
C ILE A 128 -7.30 -5.70 -0.18
N HIS A 129 -6.59 -6.08 -1.23
CA HIS A 129 -5.36 -5.41 -1.68
C HIS A 129 -5.60 -3.93 -1.95
N GLU A 130 -6.60 -3.62 -2.77
CA GLU A 130 -6.94 -2.23 -3.08
C GLU A 130 -7.50 -1.47 -1.87
N GLU A 131 -8.17 -2.16 -0.94
CA GLU A 131 -8.64 -1.59 0.32
C GLU A 131 -7.47 -1.21 1.26
N VAL A 132 -6.37 -1.97 1.24
CA VAL A 132 -5.14 -1.59 1.96
C VAL A 132 -4.56 -0.29 1.38
N HIS A 133 -4.53 -0.14 0.05
CA HIS A 133 -4.17 1.13 -0.58
C HIS A 133 -5.13 2.26 -0.16
N ALA A 134 -6.44 2.00 -0.19
CA ALA A 134 -7.46 2.98 0.16
C ALA A 134 -7.40 3.48 1.61
N THR A 135 -7.03 2.59 2.52
CA THR A 135 -6.92 2.89 3.95
C THR A 135 -5.58 3.48 4.34
N SER A 136 -4.56 3.43 3.47
CA SER A 136 -3.24 4.03 3.73
C SER A 136 -3.30 5.55 3.78
N LYS A 137 -2.29 6.22 4.37
CA LYS A 137 -2.20 7.68 4.30
C LYS A 137 -2.09 8.12 2.85
N VAL A 138 -2.94 9.06 2.43
CA VAL A 138 -2.88 9.68 1.10
C VAL A 138 -2.58 11.16 1.20
N GLN A 139 -1.63 11.64 0.40
CA GLN A 139 -1.39 13.05 0.17
C GLN A 139 -1.24 13.32 -1.31
N CYS A 140 -2.14 14.10 -1.90
CA CYS A 140 -2.10 14.46 -3.31
C CYS A 140 -1.85 15.97 -3.45
N ARG A 141 -0.91 16.37 -4.29
CA ARG A 141 -0.60 17.78 -4.56
C ARG A 141 -0.65 18.07 -6.05
N GLY A 142 -1.17 19.24 -6.41
CA GLY A 142 -1.08 19.75 -7.79
C GLY A 142 -2.02 19.05 -8.77
N LEU A 143 -3.25 18.76 -8.34
CA LEU A 143 -4.31 18.23 -9.22
C LEU A 143 -4.90 19.31 -10.14
N GLU A 144 -4.74 20.58 -9.78
CA GLU A 144 -5.10 21.72 -10.61
C GLU A 144 -4.09 21.86 -11.77
N VAL A 145 -4.57 22.26 -12.95
CA VAL A 145 -3.68 22.58 -14.08
C VAL A 145 -3.19 24.01 -13.89
N SER A 146 -1.88 24.20 -13.84
CA SER A 146 -1.31 25.55 -13.75
C SER A 146 -1.71 26.38 -14.99
N PRO A 147 -1.83 27.72 -14.86
CA PRO A 147 -2.14 28.59 -15.99
C PRO A 147 -1.12 28.54 -17.13
N ASP A 148 0.13 28.20 -16.81
CA ASP A 148 1.24 28.13 -17.78
C ASP A 148 1.48 26.70 -18.31
N TYR A 149 0.57 25.76 -18.04
CA TYR A 149 0.68 24.34 -18.41
C TYR A 149 1.94 23.61 -17.89
N SER A 150 2.74 24.24 -17.02
CA SER A 150 3.65 23.51 -16.15
C SER A 150 2.82 22.55 -15.28
N ARG A 151 3.39 21.41 -14.93
CA ARG A 151 2.67 20.46 -14.07
C ARG A 151 3.63 19.91 -13.06
N HIS A 152 3.41 20.23 -11.80
CA HIS A 152 3.97 19.50 -10.70
C HIS A 152 2.84 18.78 -9.96
N ARG A 153 2.77 17.46 -10.15
CA ARG A 153 1.86 16.60 -9.39
C ARG A 153 2.68 15.64 -8.55
N GLU A 154 2.31 15.53 -7.29
CA GLU A 154 2.90 14.59 -6.35
C GLU A 154 1.78 13.83 -5.66
N ASP A 155 1.74 12.52 -5.86
CA ASP A 155 0.79 11.62 -5.21
C ASP A 155 1.54 10.70 -4.26
N ARG A 156 1.16 10.73 -2.99
CA ARG A 156 1.65 9.84 -1.95
C ARG A 156 0.55 8.90 -1.51
N SER A 157 0.84 7.61 -1.46
CA SER A 157 -0.05 6.58 -0.93
C SER A 157 0.77 5.61 -0.10
N GLY A 158 0.60 5.62 1.22
CA GLY A 158 1.47 4.89 2.11
C GLY A 158 2.92 5.34 1.97
N TYR A 159 3.80 4.42 1.57
CA TYR A 159 5.21 4.69 1.30
C TYR A 159 5.50 5.10 -0.15
N HIS A 160 4.59 4.83 -1.09
CA HIS A 160 4.79 5.16 -2.51
C HIS A 160 4.66 6.66 -2.71
N VAL A 161 5.63 7.24 -3.41
CA VAL A 161 5.61 8.62 -3.88
C VAL A 161 5.73 8.62 -5.40
N SER A 162 4.71 9.13 -6.08
CA SER A 162 4.70 9.32 -7.53
C SER A 162 4.80 10.81 -7.85
N ILE A 163 5.80 11.18 -8.63
CA ILE A 163 6.09 12.57 -8.98
C ILE A 163 6.01 12.69 -10.50
N LEU A 164 5.12 13.56 -10.96
CA LEU A 164 5.00 13.97 -12.35
C LEU A 164 5.40 15.45 -12.46
N ARG A 165 6.49 15.72 -13.18
CA ARG A 165 7.02 17.07 -13.39
C ARG A 165 7.11 17.41 -14.87
N ARG A 166 6.64 18.60 -15.22
CA ARG A 166 6.84 19.25 -16.52
C ARG A 166 7.27 20.69 -16.26
N GLU A 167 8.49 21.02 -16.66
CA GLU A 167 9.12 22.32 -16.39
C GLU A 167 8.64 23.42 -17.34
N ARG A 168 8.23 23.08 -18.58
CA ARG A 168 7.73 24.07 -19.55
C ARG A 168 6.45 23.64 -20.24
N ALA A 169 5.73 24.64 -20.75
CA ALA A 169 4.61 24.47 -21.67
C ALA A 169 5.02 23.95 -23.06
N ASP A 170 6.22 23.38 -23.22
CA ASP A 170 6.62 22.80 -24.51
C ASP A 170 5.88 21.47 -24.70
N PRO A 171 4.98 21.36 -25.70
CA PRO A 171 4.27 20.11 -25.97
C PRO A 171 5.22 18.96 -26.36
N ASN A 172 6.46 19.24 -26.77
CA ASN A 172 7.47 18.24 -27.10
C ASN A 172 8.31 17.80 -25.90
N GLU A 173 8.23 18.49 -24.76
CA GLU A 173 8.92 18.08 -23.54
C GLU A 173 8.17 16.92 -22.88
N ARG A 174 8.89 15.78 -22.77
CA ARG A 174 8.38 14.62 -22.05
C ARG A 174 8.36 14.92 -20.56
N PRO A 175 7.22 14.71 -19.87
CA PRO A 175 7.20 14.88 -18.42
C PRO A 175 8.16 13.89 -17.77
N ILE A 176 8.84 14.34 -16.73
CA ILE A 176 9.64 13.50 -15.85
C ILE A 176 8.66 12.78 -14.93
N HIS A 177 8.76 11.45 -14.89
CA HIS A 177 7.95 10.60 -14.02
C HIS A 177 8.88 9.80 -13.12
N GLU A 178 8.77 10.01 -11.82
CA GLU A 178 9.53 9.31 -10.79
C GLU A 178 8.56 8.56 -9.87
N ASP A 179 8.75 7.25 -9.73
CA ASP A 179 8.05 6.43 -8.74
C ASP A 179 9.07 5.98 -7.69
N LEU A 180 8.92 6.48 -6.47
CA LEU A 180 9.79 6.16 -5.34
C LEU A 180 9.08 5.21 -4.37
N TYR A 181 9.81 4.19 -3.91
CA TYR A 181 9.39 3.18 -2.95
C TYR A 181 8.12 2.39 -3.33
N LYS A 182 7.68 2.48 -4.59
CA LYS A 182 6.49 1.79 -5.10
C LYS A 182 6.51 0.30 -4.77
N ASP A 183 7.62 -0.37 -5.07
CA ASP A 183 7.73 -1.81 -4.88
C ASP A 183 7.73 -2.22 -3.41
N PHE A 184 8.29 -1.38 -2.53
CA PHE A 184 8.21 -1.57 -1.09
C PHE A 184 6.78 -1.37 -0.58
N ASP A 185 6.09 -0.33 -1.03
CA ASP A 185 4.70 -0.10 -0.65
C ASP A 185 3.80 -1.25 -1.09
N GLU A 186 3.95 -1.75 -2.33
CA GLU A 186 3.22 -2.95 -2.79
C GLU A 186 3.57 -4.20 -1.97
N ALA A 187 4.82 -4.37 -1.51
CA ALA A 187 5.19 -5.46 -0.61
C ALA A 187 4.42 -5.40 0.71
N VAL A 188 4.35 -4.20 1.31
CA VAL A 188 3.63 -3.97 2.56
C VAL A 188 2.12 -4.17 2.35
N THR A 189 1.59 -3.66 1.23
CA THR A 189 0.19 -3.84 0.83
C THR A 189 -0.15 -5.32 0.68
N GLU A 190 0.63 -6.07 -0.10
CA GLU A 190 0.42 -7.49 -0.35
C GLU A 190 0.48 -8.33 0.94
N LYS A 191 1.49 -8.07 1.80
CA LYS A 191 1.63 -8.77 3.09
C LYS A 191 0.45 -8.48 4.03
N LEU A 192 0.05 -7.22 4.16
CA LEU A 192 -1.08 -6.84 5.00
C LEU A 192 -2.41 -7.36 4.43
N ALA A 193 -2.58 -7.35 3.11
CA ALA A 193 -3.75 -7.89 2.44
C ALA A 193 -3.91 -9.39 2.69
N LEU A 194 -2.81 -10.14 2.69
CA LEU A 194 -2.79 -11.56 3.08
C LEU A 194 -3.27 -11.75 4.52
N GLU A 195 -2.74 -10.99 5.47
CA GLU A 195 -3.14 -11.11 6.89
C GLU A 195 -4.64 -10.78 7.08
N VAL A 196 -5.14 -9.75 6.40
CA VAL A 196 -6.57 -9.37 6.44
C VAL A 196 -7.45 -10.43 5.77
N PHE A 197 -7.03 -10.95 4.61
CA PHE A 197 -7.72 -12.02 3.89
C PHE A 197 -7.85 -13.27 4.76
N GLU A 198 -6.76 -13.67 5.43
CA GLU A 198 -6.72 -14.84 6.32
C GLU A 198 -7.64 -14.69 7.54
N GLU A 199 -7.68 -13.50 8.16
CA GLU A 199 -8.65 -13.21 9.23
C GLU A 199 -10.09 -13.20 8.70
N TYR A 200 -10.33 -12.67 7.49
CA TYR A 200 -11.65 -12.57 6.89
C TYR A 200 -12.25 -13.93 6.55
N ILE A 201 -11.52 -14.79 5.84
CA ILE A 201 -12.00 -16.13 5.47
C ILE A 201 -12.26 -16.99 6.71
N THR A 202 -11.44 -16.82 7.76
CA THR A 202 -11.63 -17.51 9.05
C THR A 202 -12.89 -17.04 9.76
N ALA A 203 -13.17 -15.73 9.74
CA ALA A 203 -14.32 -15.15 10.43
C ALA A 203 -15.66 -15.41 9.71
N THR A 204 -15.65 -15.46 8.38
CA THR A 204 -16.88 -15.50 7.56
C THR A 204 -17.20 -16.87 7.01
N GLY A 205 -16.19 -17.74 6.83
CA GLY A 205 -16.37 -18.95 6.04
C GLY A 205 -16.72 -18.67 4.58
N PHE A 206 -16.25 -17.55 4.02
CA PHE A 206 -16.58 -17.05 2.67
C PHE A 206 -16.46 -18.10 1.55
N SER A 207 -15.59 -19.10 1.71
CA SER A 207 -15.47 -20.22 0.77
C SER A 207 -15.21 -21.53 1.50
N THR A 208 -15.25 -22.64 0.76
CA THR A 208 -14.96 -23.97 1.32
C THR A 208 -13.48 -24.08 1.71
N ARG A 209 -13.19 -24.92 2.71
CA ARG A 209 -11.80 -25.17 3.14
C ARG A 209 -10.91 -25.66 2.00
N ASP A 210 -11.45 -26.49 1.10
CA ASP A 210 -10.75 -27.00 -0.08
C ASP A 210 -10.41 -25.87 -1.07
N ALA A 211 -11.37 -24.99 -1.38
CA ALA A 211 -11.13 -23.86 -2.28
C ALA A 211 -10.10 -22.88 -1.70
N VAL A 212 -10.16 -22.60 -0.40
CA VAL A 212 -9.18 -21.78 0.30
C VAL A 212 -7.78 -22.41 0.25
N ALA A 213 -7.68 -23.73 0.50
CA ALA A 213 -6.41 -24.44 0.44
C ALA A 213 -5.80 -24.37 -0.96
N LYS A 214 -6.58 -24.60 -2.03
CA LYS A 214 -6.12 -24.47 -3.42
C LYS A 214 -5.63 -23.05 -3.75
N PHE A 215 -6.35 -22.03 -3.30
CA PHE A 215 -5.94 -20.64 -3.49
C PHE A 215 -4.61 -20.32 -2.79
N ARG A 216 -4.43 -20.78 -1.54
CA ARG A 216 -3.15 -20.62 -0.80
C ARG A 216 -2.01 -21.37 -1.46
N ASP A 217 -2.27 -22.60 -1.91
CA ASP A 217 -1.30 -23.44 -2.60
C ASP A 217 -0.81 -22.78 -3.89
N LEU A 218 -1.72 -22.23 -4.69
CA LEU A 218 -1.35 -21.52 -5.92
C LEU A 218 -0.43 -20.33 -5.63
N ARG A 219 -0.79 -19.51 -4.63
CA ARG A 219 0.02 -18.35 -4.21
C ARG A 219 1.40 -18.72 -3.68
N THR A 220 1.57 -19.95 -3.18
CA THR A 220 2.83 -20.42 -2.64
C THR A 220 3.69 -21.13 -3.69
N LYS A 221 3.06 -21.89 -4.60
CA LYS A 221 3.75 -22.77 -5.55
C LYS A 221 3.95 -22.15 -6.93
N HIS A 222 3.06 -21.26 -7.34
CA HIS A 222 3.10 -20.55 -8.62
C HIS A 222 2.81 -19.05 -8.44
N PRO A 223 3.52 -18.35 -7.53
CA PRO A 223 3.32 -16.92 -7.33
C PRO A 223 3.47 -16.11 -8.63
N GLU A 224 4.38 -16.51 -9.52
CA GLU A 224 4.66 -15.87 -10.82
C GLU A 224 3.45 -15.81 -11.75
N ASP A 225 2.51 -16.75 -11.62
CA ASP A 225 1.32 -16.83 -12.45
C ASP A 225 0.25 -15.80 -12.04
N ILE A 226 0.27 -15.34 -10.79
CA ILE A 226 -0.86 -14.60 -10.20
C ILE A 226 -0.48 -13.33 -9.44
N SER A 227 0.79 -13.14 -9.06
CA SER A 227 1.27 -11.96 -8.38
C SER A 227 2.74 -11.68 -8.71
N PRO A 228 3.09 -10.53 -9.33
CA PRO A 228 4.47 -10.16 -9.57
C PRO A 228 5.23 -9.79 -8.28
N TYR A 229 4.58 -9.81 -7.11
CA TYR A 229 5.09 -9.23 -5.86
C TYR A 229 5.87 -10.21 -4.98
N GLU A 230 6.12 -11.46 -5.39
CA GLU A 230 6.88 -12.43 -4.59
C GLU A 230 8.26 -11.90 -4.19
N LYS A 231 8.98 -11.33 -5.17
CA LYS A 231 10.29 -10.71 -4.91
C LYS A 231 10.17 -9.54 -3.95
N ASN A 232 9.08 -8.77 -4.03
CA ASN A 232 8.80 -7.64 -3.16
C ASN A 232 8.56 -8.12 -1.71
N LEU A 233 7.81 -9.20 -1.52
CA LEU A 233 7.56 -9.82 -0.22
C LEU A 233 8.85 -10.36 0.41
N LEU A 234 9.67 -11.09 -0.36
CA LEU A 234 10.96 -11.59 0.11
C LEU A 234 11.89 -10.45 0.54
N PHE A 235 11.91 -9.37 -0.24
CA PHE A 235 12.64 -8.16 0.10
C PHE A 235 12.16 -7.54 1.42
N LEU A 236 10.84 -7.41 1.61
CA LEU A 236 10.27 -6.89 2.85
C LEU A 236 10.64 -7.72 4.07
N GLU A 237 10.54 -9.06 3.98
CA GLU A 237 10.92 -9.95 5.07
C GLU A 237 12.40 -9.82 5.43
N THR A 238 13.26 -9.77 4.40
CA THR A 238 14.71 -9.57 4.60
C THR A 238 15.01 -8.25 5.31
N LEU A 239 14.29 -7.17 4.95
CA LEU A 239 14.43 -5.87 5.61
C LEU A 239 13.97 -5.93 7.07
N ILE A 240 12.84 -6.60 7.35
CA ILE A 240 12.32 -6.79 8.70
C ILE A 240 13.31 -7.56 9.57
N GLU A 241 13.84 -8.68 9.06
CA GLU A 241 14.85 -9.50 9.75
C GLU A 241 16.11 -8.68 10.06
N ARG A 242 16.57 -7.87 9.11
CA ARG A 242 17.72 -7.01 9.32
C ARG A 242 17.50 -6.00 10.43
N ILE A 243 16.36 -5.29 10.42
CA ILE A 243 16.01 -4.35 11.48
C ILE A 243 15.97 -5.10 12.82
N THR A 244 15.26 -6.23 12.88
CA THR A 244 15.14 -7.10 14.07
C THR A 244 16.51 -7.41 14.69
N HIS A 245 17.50 -7.80 13.87
CA HIS A 245 18.85 -8.11 14.32
C HIS A 245 19.66 -6.90 14.79
N GLU A 246 19.55 -5.76 14.10
CA GLU A 246 20.36 -4.57 14.43
C GLU A 246 19.93 -3.87 15.72
N ILE A 247 18.62 -3.84 15.98
CA ILE A 247 18.03 -3.14 17.14
C ILE A 247 17.48 -4.09 18.22
N TRP A 248 17.60 -5.40 18.04
CA TRP A 248 17.24 -6.42 19.03
C TRP A 248 15.78 -6.34 19.50
N VAL A 249 14.86 -6.14 18.56
CA VAL A 249 13.41 -6.17 18.79
C VAL A 249 12.79 -7.38 18.10
N SER A 250 11.52 -7.71 18.39
CA SER A 250 10.84 -8.81 17.71
C SER A 250 10.45 -8.43 16.27
N HIS A 251 10.39 -9.45 15.41
CA HIS A 251 9.90 -9.34 14.03
C HIS A 251 8.51 -8.67 13.97
N ASP A 252 7.56 -9.14 14.79
CA ASP A 252 6.20 -8.55 14.85
C ASP A 252 6.24 -7.06 15.23
N LEU A 253 7.13 -6.62 16.14
CA LEU A 253 7.23 -5.20 16.48
C LEU A 253 7.67 -4.36 15.27
N VAL A 254 8.65 -4.84 14.51
CA VAL A 254 9.10 -4.16 13.28
C VAL A 254 7.98 -4.14 12.25
N TRP A 255 7.29 -5.26 12.05
CA TRP A 255 6.16 -5.33 11.12
C TRP A 255 5.04 -4.35 11.48
N ARG A 256 4.65 -4.27 12.76
CA ARG A 256 3.66 -3.28 13.23
C ARG A 256 4.13 -1.84 13.04
N ALA A 257 5.43 -1.58 13.11
CA ALA A 257 6.00 -0.25 12.84
C ALA A 257 5.91 0.12 11.36
N ILE A 258 6.16 -0.84 10.46
CA ILE A 258 5.98 -0.67 9.02
C ILE A 258 4.51 -0.40 8.70
N ILE A 259 3.58 -1.19 9.27
CA ILE A 259 2.14 -0.93 9.12
C ILE A 259 1.79 0.49 9.59
N ARG A 260 2.26 0.87 10.78
CA ARG A 260 2.03 2.22 11.32
C ARG A 260 2.57 3.31 10.39
N GLY A 261 3.78 3.16 9.87
CA GLY A 261 4.37 4.12 8.96
C GLY A 261 3.57 4.29 7.66
N LYS A 262 3.04 3.20 7.09
CA LYS A 262 2.12 3.26 5.94
C LYS A 262 0.84 4.06 6.24
N TYR A 263 0.27 3.88 7.43
CA TYR A 263 -0.96 4.57 7.82
C TYR A 263 -0.74 6.01 8.32
N GLU A 264 0.45 6.35 8.82
CA GLU A 264 0.80 7.71 9.25
C GLU A 264 1.42 8.54 8.11
N GLY A 265 1.85 7.90 7.01
CA GLY A 265 2.52 8.51 5.88
C GLY A 265 3.98 8.86 6.15
N GLU A 266 4.71 7.94 6.76
CA GLU A 266 6.13 8.10 7.02
C GLU A 266 6.89 8.25 5.69
N ASP A 267 7.71 9.30 5.59
CA ASP A 267 8.41 9.66 4.35
C ASP A 267 9.89 9.26 4.43
N PHE A 268 10.31 8.26 3.66
CA PHE A 268 11.73 7.87 3.57
C PHE A 268 12.63 8.90 2.89
N GLN A 269 12.06 9.97 2.33
CA GLN A 269 12.81 11.15 1.90
C GLN A 269 13.09 12.13 3.04
N ASP A 270 12.48 11.96 4.21
CA ASP A 270 12.81 12.76 5.40
C ASP A 270 14.31 12.64 5.72
N PRO A 271 15.06 13.74 5.87
CA PRO A 271 16.51 13.69 6.06
C PRO A 271 16.96 12.90 7.30
N GLU A 272 16.19 12.93 8.40
CA GLU A 272 16.51 12.17 9.63
C GLU A 272 16.35 10.67 9.37
N LEU A 273 15.23 10.27 8.79
CA LEU A 273 14.92 8.88 8.48
C LEU A 273 15.84 8.32 7.38
N ARG A 274 16.02 9.06 6.30
CA ARG A 274 16.92 8.70 5.19
C ARG A 274 18.35 8.50 5.67
N SER A 275 18.86 9.39 6.51
CA SER A 275 20.20 9.24 7.09
C SER A 275 20.31 8.01 7.99
N ALA A 276 19.29 7.70 8.78
CA ALA A 276 19.30 6.52 9.65
C ALA A 276 19.28 5.21 8.86
N PHE A 277 18.46 5.13 7.81
CA PHE A 277 18.41 3.97 6.93
C PHE A 277 19.67 3.83 6.08
N SER A 278 20.24 4.95 5.60
CA SER A 278 21.55 4.96 4.92
C SER A 278 22.67 4.44 5.83
N ASP A 279 22.74 4.88 7.08
CA ASP A 279 23.74 4.39 8.04
C ASP A 279 23.63 2.87 8.28
N MET A 280 22.39 2.33 8.27
CA MET A 280 22.10 0.92 8.54
C MET A 280 22.29 0.01 7.33
N LEU A 281 21.90 0.47 6.14
CA LEU A 281 21.78 -0.34 4.92
C LEU A 281 22.79 0.04 3.83
N GLY A 282 23.37 1.24 3.92
CA GLY A 282 24.22 1.85 2.89
C GLY A 282 23.41 2.72 1.91
N ASP A 283 24.05 3.78 1.38
CA ASP A 283 23.43 4.71 0.42
C ASP A 283 23.02 4.02 -0.89
N ASP A 284 23.87 3.15 -1.42
CA ASP A 284 23.59 2.42 -2.67
C ASP A 284 22.35 1.54 -2.51
N PHE A 285 22.24 0.83 -1.40
CA PHE A 285 21.07 0.02 -1.08
C PHE A 285 19.82 0.90 -0.97
N LEU A 286 19.91 2.05 -0.29
CA LEU A 286 18.77 2.95 -0.10
C LEU A 286 18.27 3.54 -1.43
N ASN A 287 19.18 3.84 -2.36
CA ASN A 287 18.82 4.32 -3.69
C ASN A 287 18.20 3.22 -4.56
N MET A 288 18.71 1.99 -4.48
CA MET A 288 18.09 0.85 -5.17
C MET A 288 16.71 0.52 -4.57
N PHE A 289 16.57 0.63 -3.24
CA PHE A 289 15.31 0.48 -2.51
C PHE A 289 14.28 1.53 -2.93
N ALA A 290 14.71 2.79 -3.07
CA ALA A 290 13.85 3.86 -3.54
C ALA A 290 13.36 3.65 -4.98
N THR A 291 14.17 3.09 -5.86
CA THR A 291 13.87 3.01 -7.31
C THR A 291 13.34 1.64 -7.77
N GLY A 292 13.24 0.66 -6.86
CA GLY A 292 12.86 -0.71 -7.22
C GLY A 292 13.94 -1.48 -7.99
N ALA A 293 15.13 -0.92 -8.16
CA ALA A 293 16.22 -1.55 -8.90
C ALA A 293 16.65 -2.90 -8.30
N ILE A 294 16.49 -3.08 -6.98
CA ILE A 294 16.79 -4.32 -6.25
C ILE A 294 16.05 -5.53 -6.85
N LEU A 295 14.86 -5.32 -7.41
CA LEU A 295 13.99 -6.39 -7.89
C LEU A 295 14.23 -6.75 -9.36
N LYS A 296 14.94 -5.89 -10.09
CA LYS A 296 15.28 -6.04 -11.51
C LYS A 296 16.62 -6.75 -11.72
N ASP A 297 17.58 -6.49 -10.84
CA ASP A 297 18.85 -7.22 -10.81
C ASP A 297 18.67 -8.54 -10.05
N GLU A 298 19.45 -9.59 -10.36
CA GLU A 298 19.54 -10.85 -9.61
C GLU A 298 20.20 -10.63 -8.23
N PHE A 299 19.67 -9.69 -7.47
CA PHE A 299 20.25 -9.17 -6.24
C PHE A 299 20.00 -10.10 -5.05
N LEU A 300 18.99 -10.98 -5.15
CA LEU A 300 18.63 -11.93 -4.09
C LEU A 300 19.78 -12.90 -3.75
N ASP A 301 20.57 -13.32 -4.74
CA ASP A 301 21.78 -14.16 -4.52
C ASP A 301 22.97 -13.36 -3.96
N ARG A 302 22.90 -12.02 -4.01
CA ARG A 302 23.94 -11.08 -3.59
C ARG A 302 23.59 -10.32 -2.33
N ILE A 303 22.55 -10.73 -1.59
CA ILE A 303 22.27 -10.24 -0.24
C ILE A 303 23.35 -10.74 0.74
N LYS A 304 24.61 -10.36 0.49
CA LYS A 304 25.47 -9.91 1.56
C LYS A 304 25.04 -8.47 1.80
N ILE A 305 23.98 -8.27 2.59
CA ILE A 305 23.74 -6.96 3.20
C ILE A 305 25.10 -6.57 3.79
N PRO A 306 25.71 -5.45 3.39
CA PRO A 306 26.99 -5.02 3.93
C PRO A 306 26.93 -5.16 5.47
N GLU A 307 28.00 -5.61 6.13
CA GLU A 307 28.00 -5.61 7.60
C GLU A 307 27.51 -4.24 8.07
N ALA A 308 26.45 -4.22 8.89
CA ALA A 308 25.92 -2.95 9.34
C ALA A 308 27.04 -2.23 10.03
N LYS A 309 27.29 -0.99 9.62
CA LYS A 309 28.02 -0.10 10.50
C LYS A 309 27.13 0.03 11.73
N LYS A 310 27.63 -0.41 12.89
CA LYS A 310 26.96 -0.20 14.18
C LYS A 310 26.79 1.32 14.39
N SER A 311 25.70 1.88 13.89
CA SER A 311 25.39 3.31 13.98
C SER A 311 24.43 3.51 15.16
N GLU A 312 24.96 4.05 16.25
CA GLU A 312 24.13 4.47 17.40
C GLU A 312 23.11 5.56 17.00
N LYS A 313 23.41 6.34 15.96
CA LYS A 313 22.46 7.30 15.38
C LYS A 313 21.28 6.58 14.72
N ALA A 314 21.56 5.59 13.86
CA ALA A 314 20.51 4.80 13.21
C ALA A 314 19.63 4.10 14.24
N LYS A 315 20.25 3.47 15.26
CA LYS A 315 19.51 2.85 16.37
C LYS A 315 18.59 3.85 17.07
N LYS A 316 19.06 5.05 17.40
CA LYS A 316 18.22 6.07 18.07
C LYS A 316 17.01 6.48 17.23
N VAL A 317 17.19 6.71 15.92
CA VAL A 317 16.09 7.12 15.02
C VAL A 317 15.10 5.98 14.81
N ILE A 318 15.57 4.76 14.55
CA ILE A 318 14.70 3.58 14.38
C ILE A 318 13.98 3.27 15.71
N PHE A 319 14.66 3.42 16.85
CA PHE A 319 14.04 3.24 18.15
C PHE A 319 12.98 4.32 18.43
N LYS A 320 13.20 5.57 18.01
CA LYS A 320 12.19 6.65 18.06
C LYS A 320 10.97 6.31 17.21
N TRP A 321 11.18 5.76 16.01
CA TRP A 321 10.12 5.27 15.13
C TRP A 321 9.30 4.13 15.79
N LEU A 322 9.98 3.22 16.50
CA LEU A 322 9.36 2.11 17.25
C LEU A 322 8.80 2.49 18.63
N LYS A 323 9.24 3.61 19.22
CA LYS A 323 8.98 4.00 20.61
C LYS A 323 7.50 4.00 20.98
N PRO A 324 6.57 4.46 20.12
CA PRO A 324 5.14 4.39 20.44
C PRO A 324 4.69 2.94 20.68
N LEU A 325 5.10 2.00 19.82
CA LEU A 325 4.77 0.58 19.95
C LEU A 325 5.32 -0.04 21.24
N LEU A 326 6.56 0.30 21.61
CA LEU A 326 7.23 -0.21 22.81
C LEU A 326 6.55 0.20 24.14
N ARG A 327 5.90 1.37 24.20
CA ARG A 327 5.29 1.90 25.44
C ARG A 327 4.10 1.07 25.95
N LYS A 328 3.41 0.29 25.10
CA LYS A 328 2.31 -0.60 25.52
C LYS A 328 2.78 -2.00 25.92
N VAL A 329 3.89 -2.49 25.36
CA VAL A 329 4.40 -3.85 25.62
C VAL A 329 5.12 -3.95 26.96
N SER A 330 5.64 -2.83 27.49
CA SER A 330 6.23 -2.81 28.83
C SER A 330 6.03 -1.44 29.52
N PRO A 331 5.00 -1.27 30.37
CA PRO A 331 4.85 -0.07 31.19
C PRO A 331 5.97 0.13 32.23
N ARG A 332 6.98 -0.76 32.28
CA ARG A 332 8.07 -0.73 33.27
C ARG A 332 9.45 -0.35 32.74
N VAL A 333 9.64 -0.11 31.44
CA VAL A 333 10.94 0.40 30.97
C VAL A 333 10.96 1.92 31.09
N ARG A 334 11.35 2.42 32.27
CA ARG A 334 11.81 3.80 32.43
C ARG A 334 13.13 3.91 31.68
N TYR A 335 13.10 4.45 30.46
CA TYR A 335 14.32 4.92 29.82
C TYR A 335 14.71 6.24 30.48
N ASN A 336 15.89 6.27 31.08
CA ASN A 336 16.53 7.52 31.44
C ASN A 336 16.93 8.21 30.13
N ASP A 337 16.30 9.35 29.84
CA ASP A 337 16.79 10.27 28.83
C ASP A 337 18.10 10.87 29.36
N SER A 338 19.23 10.43 28.81
CA SER A 338 20.56 11.04 29.04
C SER A 338 21.35 11.09 27.76
#